data_AF-J2W5P3-F1
#
_entry.id   AF-J2W5P3-F1
#
_cell.length_a   1.000
_cell.length_b   1.000
_cell.length_c   1.000
_cell.angle_alpha   90.00
_cell.angle_beta   90.00
_cell.angle_gamma   90.00
#
_symmetry.space_group_name_H-M   'P 1'
#
loop_
_entity.id
_entity.type
_entity.pdbx_description
1 polymer ?
#
loop_
_entity_poly.entity_id
_entity_poly.type
_entity_poly.pdbx_seq_one_letter_code
_entity_poly.pdbx_strand_id
1 'polypeptide(L)'
;MSTSPAKCFLLDGPLMGVEERRAAMTLQMAAVLLADDGVVDPADTHRTLHAAGYNAIDVMMLAEAARYEAHQQLIAKVISDD
;
A
#
# COMPACT_ATOMS: atom_id res chain seq x y z
N MET A 1 18.21 -0.65 18.41
CA MET A 1 16.98 -1.02 17.66
C MET A 1 16.09 0.21 17.68
N SER A 2 15.93 0.87 16.53
CA SER A 2 15.09 2.08 16.41
C SER A 2 13.62 1.65 16.38
N THR A 3 12.90 1.81 17.48
CA THR A 3 11.45 1.59 17.53
C THR A 3 10.77 2.85 17.00
N SER A 4 10.78 3.05 15.69
CA SER A 4 9.91 4.05 15.08
C SER A 4 8.46 3.66 15.39
N PRO A 5 7.63 4.57 15.91
CA PRO A 5 6.24 4.24 16.20
C PRO A 5 5.55 3.81 14.90
N ALA A 6 4.87 2.67 14.92
CA ALA A 6 4.05 2.24 13.81
C ALA A 6 3.07 3.37 13.47
N LYS A 7 2.98 3.73 12.19
CA LYS A 7 2.04 4.77 11.76
C LYS A 7 0.64 4.17 11.87
N CYS A 8 -0.04 4.45 12.98
CA CYS A 8 -1.49 4.34 13.02
C CYS A 8 -2.04 5.45 12.13
N PHE A 9 -2.37 5.11 10.89
CA PHE A 9 -3.11 6.00 10.01
C PHE A 9 -4.51 6.17 10.60
N LEU A 10 -4.66 7.19 11.45
CA LEU A 10 -5.94 7.77 11.87
C LEU A 10 -6.59 8.49 10.66
N LEU A 11 -6.74 7.80 9.53
CA LEU A 11 -7.68 8.20 8.49
C LEU A 11 -9.08 7.71 8.86
N ASP A 12 -9.41 7.87 10.13
CA ASP A 12 -10.54 7.26 10.78
C ASP A 12 -11.35 8.36 11.44
N GLY A 13 -11.83 9.30 10.62
CA GLY A 13 -13.03 10.02 11.00
C GLY A 13 -14.15 9.00 11.25
N PRO A 14 -15.08 9.26 12.18
CA PRO A 14 -16.19 8.35 12.56
C PRO A 14 -17.21 8.07 11.43
N LEU A 15 -16.89 8.40 10.18
CA LEU A 15 -17.80 8.39 9.03
C LEU A 15 -17.34 7.53 7.85
N MET A 16 -16.07 7.11 7.78
CA MET A 16 -15.60 6.33 6.61
C MET A 16 -16.01 4.87 6.76
N GLY A 17 -16.75 4.36 5.77
CA GLY A 17 -17.15 2.95 5.73
C GLY A 17 -15.93 2.03 5.65
N VAL A 18 -16.06 0.79 6.14
CA VAL A 18 -14.95 -0.19 6.15
C VAL A 18 -14.41 -0.44 4.74
N GLU A 19 -15.28 -0.52 3.73
CA GLU A 19 -14.88 -0.73 2.34
C GLU A 19 -14.14 0.47 1.75
N GLU A 20 -14.64 1.68 1.98
CA GLU A 20 -13.99 2.92 1.52
C GLU A 20 -12.59 3.08 2.14
N ARG A 21 -12.46 2.73 3.42
CA ARG A 21 -11.16 2.73 4.11
C ARG A 21 -10.19 1.73 3.50
N ARG A 22 -10.65 0.50 3.22
CA ARG A 22 -9.80 -0.52 2.57
C ARG A 22 -9.35 -0.06 1.19
N ALA A 23 -10.25 0.53 0.40
CA ALA A 23 -9.93 1.05 -0.92
C ALA A 23 -8.88 2.19 -0.82
N ALA A 24 -9.10 3.15 0.08
CA ALA A 24 -8.17 4.26 0.31
C ALA A 24 -6.79 3.78 0.78
N MET A 25 -6.75 2.81 1.70
CA MET A 25 -5.51 2.25 2.21
C MET A 25 -4.77 1.44 1.15
N THR A 26 -5.49 0.66 0.33
CA THR A 26 -4.93 -0.07 -0.81
C THR A 26 -4.23 0.90 -1.78
N LEU A 27 -4.86 2.02 -2.11
CA LEU A 27 -4.28 3.04 -2.98
C LEU A 27 -3.03 3.68 -2.38
N GLN A 28 -3.01 3.95 -1.07
CA GLN A 28 -1.84 4.49 -0.39
C GLN A 28 -0.68 3.49 -0.37
N MET A 29 -0.96 2.22 -0.07
CA MET A 29 0.04 1.15 -0.12
C MET A 29 0.59 0.98 -1.54
N ALA A 30 -0.26 1.03 -2.56
CA ALA A 30 0.16 0.95 -3.96
C ALA A 30 1.12 2.09 -4.33
N ALA A 31 0.84 3.32 -3.89
CA ALA A 31 1.73 4.46 -4.11
C ALA A 31 3.11 4.28 -3.45
N VAL A 32 3.17 3.70 -2.24
CA VAL A 32 4.45 3.37 -1.57
C VAL A 32 5.21 2.31 -2.35
N LEU A 33 4.53 1.26 -2.81
CA LEU A 33 5.17 0.20 -3.60
C LEU A 33 5.75 0.73 -4.91
N LEU A 34 5.06 1.65 -5.58
CA LEU A 34 5.55 2.30 -6.79
C LEU A 34 6.76 3.20 -6.54
N ALA A 35 6.82 3.87 -5.38
CA ALA A 35 7.94 4.75 -5.04
C ALA A 35 9.24 3.99 -4.71
N ASP A 36 9.11 2.81 -4.11
CA ASP A 36 10.23 1.99 -3.64
C ASP A 36 10.52 0.76 -4.52
N ASP A 37 9.98 0.70 -5.75
CA ASP A 37 10.06 -0.44 -6.69
C ASP A 37 9.63 -1.81 -6.10
N GLY A 38 8.89 -1.81 -4.99
CA GLY A 38 8.45 -3.01 -4.26
C GLY A 38 7.33 -3.83 -4.95
N VAL A 39 7.02 -3.50 -6.20
CA VAL A 39 5.91 -4.09 -6.98
C VAL A 39 6.29 -5.45 -7.58
N VAL A 40 7.58 -5.67 -7.85
CA VAL A 40 8.07 -6.79 -8.67
C VAL A 40 8.12 -8.11 -7.89
N ASP A 41 8.60 -8.10 -6.65
CA ASP A 41 8.71 -9.28 -5.80
C ASP A 41 7.69 -9.22 -4.64
N PRO A 42 6.76 -10.20 -4.54
CA PRO A 42 5.81 -10.29 -3.42
C PRO A 42 6.48 -10.30 -2.04
N ALA A 43 7.66 -10.88 -1.90
CA ALA A 43 8.38 -10.89 -0.61
C ALA A 43 8.85 -9.48 -0.22
N ASP A 44 9.29 -8.69 -1.20
CA ASP A 44 9.67 -7.30 -0.97
C ASP A 44 8.46 -6.40 -0.77
N THR A 45 7.30 -6.69 -1.38
CA THR A 45 6.04 -5.96 -1.12
C THR A 45 5.73 -5.89 0.38
N HIS A 46 5.75 -7.04 1.07
CA HIS A 46 5.48 -7.08 2.52
C HIS A 46 6.53 -6.31 3.32
N ARG A 47 7.82 -6.47 2.95
CA ARG A 47 8.93 -5.80 3.63
C ARG A 47 8.85 -4.29 3.50
N THR A 48 8.58 -3.79 2.29
CA THR A 48 8.46 -2.38 1.96
C THR A 48 7.30 -1.74 2.73
N LEU A 49 6.12 -2.38 2.75
CA LEU A 49 4.97 -1.85 3.50
C LEU A 49 5.22 -1.84 5.02
N HIS A 50 5.87 -2.88 5.56
CA HIS A 50 6.27 -2.87 6.96
C HIS A 50 7.29 -1.77 7.28
N ALA A 51 8.29 -1.57 6.41
CA ALA A 51 9.28 -0.50 6.55
C ALA A 51 8.63 0.89 6.47
N ALA A 52 7.59 1.04 5.67
CA ALA A 52 6.79 2.28 5.56
C ALA A 52 5.91 2.56 6.80
N GLY A 53 5.79 1.59 7.71
CA GLY A 53 5.13 1.73 9.00
C GLY A 53 3.68 1.25 9.04
N TYR A 54 3.21 0.52 8.01
CA TYR A 54 1.90 -0.13 8.06
C TYR A 54 1.89 -1.28 9.07
N ASN A 55 0.76 -1.45 9.77
CA ASN A 55 0.64 -2.54 10.73
C ASN A 55 0.50 -3.90 10.02
N ALA A 56 0.81 -4.97 10.75
CA ALA A 56 0.83 -6.31 10.19
C ALA A 56 -0.53 -6.80 9.67
N ILE A 57 -1.64 -6.38 10.29
CA ILE A 57 -2.98 -6.80 9.86
C ILE A 57 -3.29 -6.20 8.49
N ASP A 58 -3.08 -4.89 8.33
CA ASP A 58 -3.35 -4.22 7.06
C ASP A 58 -2.44 -4.74 5.95
N VAL A 59 -1.15 -4.97 6.24
CA VAL A 59 -0.22 -5.56 5.27
C VAL A 59 -0.68 -6.96 4.86
N MET A 60 -1.03 -7.83 5.81
CA MET A 60 -1.52 -9.17 5.50
C MET A 60 -2.82 -9.17 4.70
N MET A 61 -3.71 -8.20 4.94
CA MET A 61 -5.00 -8.14 4.27
C MET A 61 -4.97 -7.44 2.91
N LEU A 62 -4.09 -6.47 2.72
CA LEU A 62 -4.16 -5.53 1.58
C LEU A 62 -2.91 -5.53 0.69
N ALA A 63 -1.79 -6.16 1.08
CA ALA A 63 -0.55 -6.11 0.29
C ALA A 63 -0.73 -6.62 -1.15
N GLU A 64 -1.47 -7.72 -1.34
CA GLU A 64 -1.68 -8.26 -2.68
C GLU A 64 -2.58 -7.34 -3.52
N ALA A 65 -3.66 -6.80 -2.95
CA ALA A 65 -4.52 -5.84 -3.63
C ALA A 65 -3.75 -4.56 -4.02
N ALA A 66 -2.90 -4.05 -3.12
CA ALA A 66 -2.05 -2.90 -3.37
C ALA A 66 -1.03 -3.17 -4.48
N ARG A 67 -0.47 -4.39 -4.54
CA ARG A 67 0.44 -4.79 -5.61
C ARG A 67 -0.26 -4.88 -6.97
N TYR A 68 -1.49 -5.39 -7.04
CA TYR A 68 -2.27 -5.40 -8.28
C TYR A 68 -2.60 -3.99 -8.75
N GLU A 69 -3.03 -3.12 -7.83
CA GLU A 69 -3.31 -1.71 -8.11
C GLU A 69 -2.06 -0.98 -8.63
N ALA A 70 -0.91 -1.19 -7.99
CA ALA A 70 0.37 -0.64 -8.45
C ALA A 70 0.73 -1.12 -9.88
N HIS A 71 0.55 -2.41 -10.18
CA HIS A 71 0.75 -2.92 -11.54
C HIS A 71 -0.19 -2.26 -12.55
N GLN A 72 -1.46 -2.10 -12.21
CA GLN A 72 -2.42 -1.43 -13.11
C GLN A 72 -2.02 0.01 -13.40
N GLN A 73 -1.52 0.73 -12.40
CA GLN A 73 -1.03 2.10 -12.57
C GLN A 73 0.24 2.16 -13.44
N LEU A 74 1.16 1.19 -13.30
CA LEU A 74 2.33 1.07 -14.20
C LEU A 74 1.90 0.83 -15.65
N ILE A 75 0.98 -0.11 -15.87
CA ILE A 75 0.46 -0.42 -17.21
C ILE A 75 -0.24 0.81 -17.81
N ALA A 76 -1.09 1.48 -17.03
CA ALA A 76 -1.80 2.67 -17.47
C ALA A 76 -0.83 3.79 -17.88
N LYS A 77 0.26 3.98 -17.11
CA LYS A 77 1.31 4.95 -17.42
C LYS A 77 2.04 4.61 -18.72
N VAL A 78 2.40 3.34 -18.93
CA VAL A 78 3.05 2.89 -20.17
C VAL A 78 2.15 3.15 -21.38
N ILE A 79 0.85 2.87 -21.27
CA ILE A 79 -0.12 3.10 -22.36
C ILE A 79 -0.33 4.60 -22.64
N SER A 80 -0.26 5.47 -21.63
CA SER A 80 -0.47 6.91 -21.82
C SER A 80 0.73 7.66 -22.39
N ASP A 81 1.93 7.09 -22.20
CA ASP A 81 3.19 7.68 -22.66
C ASP A 81 3.51 7.31 -24.13
N ASP A 82 2.75 6.38 -24.74
CA ASP A 82 2.74 6.00 -26.16
C ASP A 82 1.75 6.85 -26.99
#